data_AF-A0A9E5FU91-F1
#
_entry.id   AF-A0A9E5FU91-F1
#
_cell.length_a   1.000
_cell.length_b   1.000
_cell.length_c   1.000
_cell.angle_alpha   90.00
_cell.angle_beta   90.00
_cell.angle_gamma   90.00
#
_symmetry.space_group_name_H-M   'P 1'
#
loop_
_entity.id
_entity.type
_entity.pdbx_description
1 polymer ?
#
loop_
_entity_poly.entity_id
_entity_poly.type
_entity_poly.pdbx_seq_one_letter_code
_entity_poly.pdbx_strand_id
1 'polypeptide(L)'
;MAKTLFQKVWEAHTVRQLPNGQTQLFIGTHLIHEVTSPQAFGMLRDLGLKVKYPHRTFATVDHIVPTNELKEPYSDPIAQEMIEALRKNTKD
;
A
#
# COMPACT_ATOMS: atom_id res chain seq x y z
N MET A 1 -0.14 -29.60 20.83
CA MET A 1 0.45 -29.77 19.49
C MET A 1 1.34 -28.57 19.18
N ALA A 2 2.45 -28.77 18.46
CA ALA A 2 3.27 -27.66 18.00
C ALA A 2 2.50 -26.83 16.95
N LYS A 3 2.62 -25.50 17.00
CA LYS A 3 1.98 -24.59 16.03
C LYS A 3 2.82 -24.48 14.75
N THR A 4 2.14 -24.39 13.60
CA THR A 4 2.79 -24.09 12.31
C THR A 4 3.28 -22.64 12.25
N LEU A 5 4.17 -22.31 11.32
CA LEU A 5 4.60 -20.92 11.10
C LEU A 5 3.41 -20.01 10.77
N PHE A 6 2.51 -20.46 9.91
CA PHE A 6 1.29 -19.73 9.57
C PHE A 6 0.46 -19.40 10.81
N GLN A 7 0.21 -20.37 11.68
CA GLN A 7 -0.54 -20.16 12.92
C GLN A 7 0.16 -19.14 13.84
N LYS A 8 1.48 -19.24 13.98
CA LYS A 8 2.26 -18.29 14.78
C LYS A 8 2.14 -16.86 14.26
N VAL A 9 2.27 -16.64 12.95
CA VAL A 9 2.13 -15.31 12.34
C VAL A 9 0.69 -14.80 12.45
N TRP A 10 -0.30 -15.65 12.16
CA TRP A 10 -1.72 -15.28 12.25
C TRP A 10 -2.11 -14.84 13.67
N GLU A 11 -1.71 -15.61 14.68
CA GLU A 11 -1.95 -15.29 16.09
C GLU A 11 -1.23 -14.01 16.51
N ALA A 12 0.03 -13.80 16.08
CA ALA A 12 0.78 -12.59 16.39
C ALA A 12 0.14 -11.30 15.82
N HIS A 13 -0.63 -11.42 14.74
CA HIS A 13 -1.34 -10.31 14.11
C HIS A 13 -2.83 -10.24 14.45
N THR A 14 -3.35 -11.17 15.27
CA THR A 14 -4.75 -11.18 15.68
C THR A 14 -4.99 -10.10 16.73
N VAL A 15 -5.92 -9.17 16.44
CA VAL A 15 -6.39 -8.17 17.41
C VAL A 15 -7.49 -8.79 18.29
N ARG A 16 -8.49 -9.41 17.66
CA ARG A 16 -9.60 -10.11 18.34
C ARG A 16 -10.38 -10.99 17.37
N GLN A 17 -11.19 -11.89 17.93
CA GLN A 17 -12.32 -12.50 17.22
C GLN A 17 -13.52 -11.56 17.23
N LEU A 18 -14.19 -11.43 16.10
CA LEU A 18 -15.44 -10.68 15.94
C LEU A 18 -16.63 -11.59 16.32
N PRO A 19 -17.81 -11.02 16.66
CA PRO A 19 -19.00 -11.82 17.03
C PRO A 19 -19.48 -12.79 15.95
N ASN A 20 -19.15 -12.52 14.68
CA ASN A 20 -19.45 -13.39 13.54
C ASN A 20 -18.43 -14.52 13.32
N GLY A 21 -17.46 -14.68 14.23
CA GLY A 21 -16.41 -15.71 14.16
C GLY A 21 -15.24 -15.39 13.23
N GLN A 22 -15.19 -14.20 12.63
CA GLN A 22 -14.05 -13.76 11.82
C GLN A 22 -12.95 -13.15 12.68
N THR A 23 -11.69 -13.37 12.29
CA THR A 23 -10.54 -12.77 12.96
C THR A 23 -10.29 -11.36 12.43
N GLN A 24 -10.23 -10.37 13.32
CA GLN A 24 -9.72 -9.04 13.00
C GLN A 24 -8.20 -9.06 13.07
N LEU A 25 -7.55 -8.83 11.92
CA LEU A 25 -6.08 -8.79 11.81
C LEU A 25 -5.56 -7.36 11.77
N PHE A 26 -4.40 -7.17 12.39
CA PHE A 26 -3.57 -5.99 12.21
C PHE A 26 -2.60 -6.20 11.04
N ILE A 27 -2.71 -5.37 10.00
CA ILE A 27 -1.79 -5.38 8.87
C ILE A 27 -0.51 -4.64 9.26
N GLY A 28 0.58 -5.39 9.41
CA GLY A 28 1.84 -4.87 9.94
C GLY A 28 2.68 -4.07 8.94
N THR A 29 2.47 -4.32 7.64
CA THR A 29 3.19 -3.69 6.52
C THR A 29 2.25 -3.59 5.32
N HIS A 30 2.27 -2.46 4.64
CA HIS A 30 1.54 -2.23 3.40
C HIS A 30 2.56 -2.01 2.28
N LEU A 31 2.38 -2.72 1.17
CA LEU A 31 3.15 -2.53 -0.05
C LEU A 31 2.21 -1.98 -1.10
N ILE A 32 2.54 -0.82 -1.65
CA ILE A 32 1.68 -0.06 -2.55
C ILE A 32 2.46 0.35 -3.80
N HIS A 33 1.74 0.55 -4.90
CA HIS A 33 2.32 0.86 -6.21
C HIS A 33 1.46 1.84 -7.02
N GLU A 34 2.00 2.41 -8.08
CA GLU A 34 1.46 3.52 -8.85
C GLU A 34 0.15 3.23 -9.59
N VAL A 35 -0.22 1.96 -9.80
CA VAL A 35 -1.41 1.60 -10.59
C VAL A 35 -2.71 1.65 -9.79
N THR A 36 -2.71 1.10 -8.58
CA THR A 36 -3.93 0.92 -7.77
C THR A 36 -4.01 1.82 -6.54
N SER A 37 -2.88 2.38 -6.13
CA SER A 37 -2.80 3.16 -4.89
C SER A 37 -3.37 4.58 -5.01
N PRO A 38 -3.29 5.29 -6.16
CA PRO A 38 -3.88 6.63 -6.27
C PRO A 38 -5.36 6.68 -5.87
N GLN A 39 -6.13 5.65 -6.22
CA GLN A 39 -7.53 5.49 -5.85
C GLN A 39 -7.69 5.30 -4.33
N ALA A 40 -6.83 4.49 -3.70
CA ALA A 40 -6.85 4.28 -2.25
C ALA A 40 -6.54 5.57 -1.46
N PHE A 41 -5.59 6.39 -1.91
CA PHE A 41 -5.34 7.71 -1.32
C PHE A 41 -6.53 8.67 -1.54
N GLY A 42 -7.20 8.60 -2.70
CA GLY A 42 -8.45 9.32 -2.95
C GLY A 42 -9.51 8.98 -1.90
N MET A 43 -9.77 7.69 -1.67
CA MET A 43 -10.72 7.22 -0.66
C MET A 43 -10.36 7.69 0.76
N LEU A 44 -9.07 7.71 1.12
CA LEU A 44 -8.64 8.25 2.42
C LEU A 44 -9.01 9.72 2.55
N ARG A 45 -8.76 10.53 1.51
CA ARG A 45 -9.13 11.95 1.51
C ARG A 45 -10.64 12.17 1.59
N ASP A 46 -11.42 11.39 0.82
CA ASP A 46 -12.89 11.47 0.84
C ASP A 46 -13.48 11.14 2.23
N LEU A 47 -12.83 10.23 2.97
CA LEU A 47 -13.18 9.87 4.34
C LEU A 47 -12.59 10.82 5.39
N GLY A 48 -11.79 11.83 5.00
CA GLY A 48 -11.08 12.71 5.92
C GLY A 48 -10.01 12.00 6.76
N LEU A 49 -9.49 10.88 6.27
CA LEU A 49 -8.50 10.05 6.95
C LEU A 49 -7.10 10.30 6.39
N LYS A 50 -6.10 10.13 7.26
CA LYS A 50 -4.69 10.06 6.87
C LYS A 50 -4.20 8.62 6.87
N VAL A 51 -3.10 8.35 6.19
CA VAL A 51 -2.38 7.08 6.33
C VAL A 51 -2.02 6.89 7.80
N LYS A 52 -2.58 5.87 8.44
CA LYS A 52 -2.45 5.68 9.90
C LYS A 52 -1.03 5.35 10.34
N TYR A 53 -0.30 4.59 9.51
CA TYR A 53 1.06 4.11 9.80
C TYR A 53 1.99 4.31 8.59
N PRO A 54 2.39 5.56 8.27
CA PRO A 54 3.20 5.85 7.09
C PRO A 54 4.56 5.12 7.12
N HIS A 55 5.17 4.95 8.30
CA HIS A 55 6.42 4.20 8.47
C HIS A 55 6.32 2.68 8.20
N ARG A 56 5.11 2.15 7.99
CA ARG A 56 4.83 0.74 7.63
C ARG A 56 4.29 0.61 6.21
N THR A 57 4.18 1.72 5.47
CA THR A 57 3.60 1.75 4.13
C THR A 57 4.69 2.14 3.15
N PHE A 58 5.07 1.20 2.29
CA PHE A 58 6.16 1.36 1.34
C PHE A 58 5.57 1.46 -0.07
N ALA A 59 5.90 2.55 -0.74
CA ALA A 59 5.50 2.81 -2.10
C ALA A 59 6.65 2.55 -3.06
N THR A 60 6.37 1.78 -4.11
CA THR A 60 7.33 1.48 -5.18
C THR A 60 6.71 1.87 -6.52
N VAL A 61 7.52 2.41 -7.42
CA VAL A 61 7.17 2.55 -8.84
C VAL A 61 7.89 1.43 -9.58
N ASP A 62 7.14 0.47 -10.13
CA ASP A 62 7.72 -0.76 -10.72
C ASP A 62 7.05 -1.26 -12.00
N HIS A 63 5.83 -0.82 -12.33
CA HIS A 63 5.10 -1.28 -13.51
C HIS A 63 5.35 -0.43 -14.76
N ILE A 64 5.69 0.85 -14.57
CA ILE A 64 5.69 1.84 -15.66
C ILE A 64 7.02 2.55 -15.89
N VAL A 65 8.09 2.14 -15.21
CA VAL A 65 9.43 2.70 -15.44
C VAL A 65 9.95 2.20 -16.80
N PRO A 66 10.22 3.09 -17.78
CA PRO A 66 10.72 2.67 -19.08
C PRO A 66 12.12 2.07 -18.97
N THR A 67 12.40 1.06 -19.79
CA THR A 67 13.71 0.38 -19.83
C THR A 67 14.70 1.05 -20.80
N ASN A 68 14.22 1.96 -21.64
CA ASN A 68 14.98 2.67 -22.68
C ASN A 68 15.24 4.15 -22.33
N GLU A 69 14.74 4.65 -21.21
CA GLU A 69 14.91 6.04 -20.77
C GLU A 69 15.49 6.08 -19.36
N LEU A 70 16.64 6.75 -19.18
CA LEU A 70 17.34 6.78 -17.90
C LEU A 70 17.01 8.00 -17.03
N LYS A 71 16.31 8.99 -17.56
CA LYS A 71 16.06 10.27 -16.88
C LYS A 71 14.62 10.72 -17.09
N GLU A 72 14.01 11.16 -16.00
CA GLU A 72 12.70 11.82 -16.02
C GLU A 72 12.79 13.29 -16.47
N PRO A 73 11.68 13.88 -16.97
CA PRO A 73 10.36 13.25 -17.17
C PRO A 73 10.38 12.25 -18.34
N TYR A 74 9.63 11.16 -18.20
CA TYR A 74 9.53 10.13 -19.24
C TYR A 74 8.62 10.56 -20.40
N SER A 75 8.85 9.99 -21.58
CA SER A 75 8.11 10.37 -22.80
C SER A 75 6.64 9.94 -22.80
N ASP A 76 6.28 8.88 -22.06
CA ASP A 76 4.89 8.48 -21.85
C ASP A 76 4.22 9.38 -20.80
N PRO A 77 3.29 10.27 -21.22
CA PRO A 77 2.68 11.23 -20.32
C PRO A 77 1.77 10.56 -19.27
N ILE A 78 1.15 9.42 -19.59
CA ILE A 78 0.27 8.70 -18.67
C ILE A 78 1.13 8.06 -17.58
N ALA A 79 2.23 7.42 -17.97
CA ALA A 79 3.17 6.87 -17.01
C ALA A 79 3.73 7.96 -16.08
N GLN A 80 4.20 9.08 -16.66
CA GLN A 80 4.72 10.20 -15.89
C GLN A 80 3.69 10.74 -14.88
N GLU A 81 2.43 10.91 -15.28
CA GLU A 81 1.35 11.38 -14.40
C GLU A 81 1.11 10.41 -13.23
N MET A 82 1.13 9.10 -13.46
CA MET A 82 0.96 8.10 -12.42
C MET A 82 2.10 8.12 -11.38
N ILE A 83 3.35 8.31 -11.84
CA ILE A 83 4.52 8.47 -10.96
C ILE A 83 4.35 9.72 -10.08
N GLU A 84 3.96 10.84 -10.69
CA GLU A 84 3.76 12.10 -9.99
C GLU A 84 2.60 12.03 -8.99
N ALA A 85 1.50 11.37 -9.36
CA ALA A 85 0.37 11.12 -8.48
C ALA A 85 0.81 10.33 -7.24
N LEU A 86 1.57 9.23 -7.40
CA LEU A 86 2.09 8.47 -6.27
C LEU A 86 3.03 9.31 -5.39
N ARG A 87 3.93 10.10 -5.98
CA ARG A 87 4.84 11.01 -5.23
C ARG A 87 4.11 12.10 -4.45
N LYS A 88 3.00 12.60 -4.98
CA LYS A 88 2.15 13.56 -4.28
C LYS A 88 1.47 12.87 -3.10
N ASN A 89 0.83 11.74 -3.37
CA ASN A 89 0.08 10.96 -2.37
C ASN A 89 0.94 10.54 -1.17
N THR A 90 2.21 10.15 -1.38
CA THR A 90 3.11 9.74 -0.29
C THR A 90 3.57 10.88 0.62
N LYS A 91 3.18 12.14 0.32
CA LYS A 91 3.44 13.32 1.15
C LYS A 91 2.23 13.74 2.01
N ASP A 92 1.05 13.13 1.80
CA ASP A 92 -0.20 13.41 2.54
C ASP A 92 -0.15 12.91 4.01
#